data_AF-A0A414B516-F1
#
_entry.id   AF-A0A414B516-F1
#
_cell.length_a   1.000
_cell.length_b   1.000
_cell.length_c   1.000
_cell.angle_alpha   90.00
_cell.angle_beta   90.00
_cell.angle_gamma   90.00
#
_symmetry.space_group_name_H-M   'P 1'
#
loop_
_entity.id
_entity.type
_entity.pdbx_description
1 polymer ?
#
loop_
_entity_poly.entity_id
_entity_poly.type
_entity_poly.pdbx_seq_one_letter_code
_entity_poly.pdbx_strand_id
1 'polypeptide(L)'
;MDIISFIEEEMSKKEMTYDMLAKKIGTSRQNLWMKLNQKKRPNFGTIRKILSGLDIDLIIENKRNAEETSEEDVASFFEIADNEQVSYIAIEAFLSALGYTLKMDARKNE
;
A
#
# COMPACT_ATOMS: atom_id res chain seq x y z
N MET A 1 13.51 -3.56 3.41
CA MET A 1 13.30 -2.91 2.10
C MET A 1 12.24 -1.82 2.30
N ASP A 2 12.42 -0.63 1.73
CA ASP A 2 11.38 0.39 1.77
C ASP A 2 10.26 0.09 0.77
N ILE A 3 9.09 0.70 0.97
CA ILE A 3 7.89 0.44 0.15
C ILE A 3 8.05 0.82 -1.33
N ILE A 4 8.87 1.83 -1.64
CA ILE A 4 9.09 2.25 -3.04
C ILE A 4 9.94 1.20 -3.75
N SER A 5 11.04 0.79 -3.13
CA SER A 5 11.89 -0.29 -3.63
C SER A 5 11.10 -1.58 -3.85
N PHE A 6 10.19 -1.92 -2.92
CA PHE A 6 9.28 -3.07 -3.08
C PHE A 6 8.39 -2.92 -4.32
N ILE A 7 7.74 -1.75 -4.50
CA ILE A 7 6.88 -1.49 -5.66
C ILE A 7 7.66 -1.60 -6.97
N GLU A 8 8.87 -1.07 -7.03
CA GLU A 8 9.73 -1.13 -8.22
C GLU A 8 10.17 -2.56 -8.54
N GLU A 9 10.48 -3.36 -7.52
CA GLU A 9 10.79 -4.79 -7.69
C GLU A 9 9.57 -5.56 -8.21
N GLU A 10 8.37 -5.31 -7.67
CA GLU A 10 7.14 -5.96 -8.12
C GLU A 10 6.73 -5.53 -9.53
N MET A 11 6.94 -4.25 -9.89
CA MET A 11 6.79 -3.79 -11.27
C MET A 11 7.73 -4.56 -12.21
N SER A 12 8.99 -4.73 -11.82
CA SER A 12 9.98 -5.47 -12.60
C SER A 12 9.59 -6.95 -12.78
N LYS A 13 9.23 -7.64 -11.69
CA LYS A 13 8.78 -9.04 -11.71
C LYS A 13 7.56 -9.29 -12.59
N LYS A 14 6.64 -8.32 -12.63
CA LYS A 14 5.40 -8.39 -13.41
C LYS A 14 5.55 -7.80 -14.81
N GLU A 15 6.76 -7.44 -15.24
CA GLU A 15 7.05 -6.76 -16.51
C GLU A 15 6.16 -5.52 -16.72
N MET A 16 5.81 -4.83 -15.63
CA MET A 16 4.85 -3.73 -15.62
C MET A 16 5.57 -2.40 -15.75
N THR A 17 5.31 -1.69 -16.84
CA THR A 17 5.82 -0.32 -17.05
C THR A 17 5.03 0.71 -16.23
N TYR A 18 5.63 1.89 -16.00
CA TYR A 18 4.92 3.03 -15.40
C TYR A 18 3.66 3.40 -16.16
N ASP A 19 3.65 3.29 -17.50
CA ASP A 19 2.49 3.60 -18.32
C ASP A 19 1.34 2.62 -18.09
N MET A 20 1.65 1.31 -18.02
CA MET A 20 0.67 0.26 -17.73
C MET A 20 0.07 0.43 -16.34
N LEU A 21 0.92 0.62 -15.33
CA LEU A 21 0.48 0.79 -13.94
C LEU A 21 -0.34 2.07 -13.78
N ALA A 22 0.12 3.19 -14.34
CA ALA A 22 -0.60 4.46 -14.27
C ALA A 22 -1.99 4.35 -14.90
N LYS A 23 -2.11 3.68 -16.06
CA LYS A 23 -3.40 3.41 -16.69
C LYS A 23 -4.31 2.57 -15.79
N LYS A 24 -3.78 1.51 -15.18
CA LYS A 24 -4.54 0.60 -14.31
C LYS A 24 -5.09 1.30 -13.06
N ILE A 25 -4.33 2.23 -12.49
CA ILE A 25 -4.75 3.01 -11.31
C ILE A 25 -5.41 4.35 -11.65
N GLY A 26 -5.72 4.61 -12.93
CA GLY A 26 -6.40 5.82 -13.39
C GLY A 26 -5.62 7.11 -13.08
N THR A 27 -4.33 7.15 -13.42
CA THR A 27 -3.50 8.36 -13.28
C THR A 27 -2.54 8.53 -14.46
N SER A 28 -1.78 9.63 -14.51
CA SER A 28 -0.76 9.85 -15.55
C SER A 28 0.57 9.22 -15.16
N ARG A 29 1.35 8.78 -16.15
CA ARG A 29 2.73 8.30 -15.98
C ARG A 29 3.58 9.28 -15.17
N GLN A 30 3.50 10.58 -15.50
CA GLN A 30 4.26 11.62 -14.82
C GLN A 30 3.88 11.73 -13.34
N ASN A 31 2.58 11.69 -13.01
CA ASN A 31 2.14 11.76 -11.62
C ASN A 31 2.57 10.52 -10.82
N LEU A 32 2.46 9.33 -11.41
CA LEU A 32 2.97 8.11 -10.79
C LEU A 32 4.48 8.18 -10.55
N TRP A 33 5.24 8.59 -11.56
CA TRP A 33 6.69 8.75 -11.45
C TRP A 33 7.05 9.76 -10.34
N MET A 34 6.38 10.92 -10.28
CA MET A 34 6.60 11.90 -9.19
C MET A 34 6.29 11.32 -7.81
N LYS A 35 5.22 10.54 -7.68
CA LYS A 35 4.82 9.90 -6.42
C LYS A 35 5.83 8.86 -5.93
N LEU A 36 6.44 8.10 -6.84
CA LEU A 36 7.42 7.07 -6.52
C LEU A 36 8.85 7.63 -6.35
N ASN A 37 9.24 8.62 -7.16
CA ASN A 37 10.63 9.07 -7.26
C ASN A 37 10.91 10.43 -6.59
N GLN A 38 9.94 11.34 -6.51
CA GLN A 38 10.17 12.70 -5.99
C GLN A 38 9.56 12.94 -4.61
N LYS A 39 8.41 12.32 -4.31
CA LYS A 39 7.81 12.44 -2.98
C LYS A 39 8.54 11.54 -2.00
N LYS A 40 9.30 12.15 -1.08
CA LYS A 40 10.01 11.44 0.00
C LYS A 40 9.10 10.55 0.86
N ARG A 41 7.80 10.84 0.92
CA ARG A 41 6.80 10.13 1.74
C ARG A 41 5.42 10.16 1.07
N PRO A 42 5.08 9.21 0.19
CA PRO A 42 3.73 9.10 -0.34
C PRO A 42 2.72 8.81 0.78
N ASN A 43 1.48 9.29 0.59
CA ASN A 43 0.39 8.99 1.51
C ASN A 43 -0.06 7.53 1.39
N PHE A 44 -0.69 7.04 2.46
CA PHE A 44 -1.08 5.66 2.59
C PHE A 44 -2.05 5.21 1.48
N GLY A 45 -3.10 5.98 1.22
CA GLY A 45 -4.06 5.69 0.14
C GLY A 45 -3.41 5.65 -1.26
N THR A 46 -2.40 6.49 -1.53
CA THR A 46 -1.63 6.42 -2.78
C THR A 46 -0.87 5.10 -2.89
N ILE A 47 -0.22 4.66 -1.82
CA ILE A 47 0.49 3.37 -1.81
C ILE A 47 -0.49 2.23 -2.04
N ARG A 48 -1.62 2.17 -1.32
CA ARG A 48 -2.63 1.12 -1.52
C ARG A 48 -3.18 1.09 -2.93
N LYS A 49 -3.43 2.26 -3.52
CA LYS A 49 -3.87 2.35 -4.92
C LYS A 49 -2.84 1.77 -5.89
N ILE A 50 -1.55 2.06 -5.67
CA ILE A 50 -0.45 1.53 -6.47
C ILE A 50 -0.33 0.01 -6.32
N LEU A 51 -0.37 -0.52 -5.08
CA LEU A 51 -0.34 -1.95 -4.79
C LEU A 51 -1.52 -2.69 -5.44
N SER A 52 -2.73 -2.12 -5.37
CA SER A 52 -3.91 -2.68 -6.04
C SER A 52 -3.73 -2.75 -7.57
N GLY A 53 -3.03 -1.76 -8.17
CA GLY A 53 -2.64 -1.82 -9.58
C GLY A 53 -1.66 -2.96 -9.90
N LEU A 54 -0.87 -3.40 -8.93
CA LEU A 54 0.03 -4.55 -9.03
C LEU A 54 -0.63 -5.88 -8.64
N ASP A 55 -1.95 -5.89 -8.38
CA ASP A 55 -2.68 -7.04 -7.84
C ASP A 55 -2.11 -7.53 -6.50
N ILE A 56 -1.72 -6.59 -5.65
CA ILE A 56 -1.20 -6.82 -4.31
C ILE A 56 -2.14 -6.17 -3.31
N ASP A 57 -2.61 -6.96 -2.35
CA ASP A 57 -3.37 -6.46 -1.21
C ASP A 57 -2.46 -6.15 -0.04
N LEU A 58 -2.87 -5.14 0.72
CA LEU A 58 -2.25 -4.78 1.97
C LEU A 58 -3.13 -5.31 3.10
N ILE A 59 -2.58 -6.20 3.93
CA ILE A 59 -3.27 -6.89 5.03
C ILE A 59 -2.69 -6.39 6.35
N ILE A 60 -3.54 -6.22 7.36
CA ILE A 60 -3.11 -5.94 8.74
C ILE A 60 -3.03 -7.27 9.48
N GLU A 61 -1.83 -7.64 9.93
CA GLU A 61 -1.61 -8.83 10.77
C GLU A 61 -1.37 -8.41 12.22
N ASN A 62 -2.05 -9.09 13.16
CA ASN A 62 -1.87 -8.91 14.60
C ASN A 62 -0.72 -9.79 15.09
N LYS A 63 0.36 -9.19 15.61
CA LYS A 63 1.54 -9.92 16.11
C LYS A 63 1.52 -10.20 17.61
N ARG A 64 0.56 -9.66 18.36
CA ARG A 64 0.64 -9.61 19.84
C ARG A 64 -0.41 -10.42 20.60
N ASN A 65 -1.16 -11.32 19.96
CA ASN A 65 -2.38 -11.87 20.56
C ASN A 65 -3.26 -10.73 21.13
N ALA A 66 -3.22 -9.53 20.52
CA ALA A 66 -4.20 -8.51 20.86
C ALA A 66 -5.58 -9.07 20.51
N GLU A 67 -6.64 -8.55 21.15
CA GLU A 67 -8.01 -8.99 20.83
C GLU A 67 -8.21 -9.06 19.32
N GLU A 68 -8.90 -10.12 18.87
CA GLU A 68 -9.17 -10.34 17.45
C GLU A 68 -9.78 -9.06 16.87
N THR A 69 -9.03 -8.40 15.98
CA THR A 69 -9.52 -7.23 15.27
C THR A 69 -10.51 -7.72 14.24
N SER A 70 -11.75 -7.22 14.30
CA SER A 70 -12.77 -7.65 13.36
C SER A 70 -12.43 -7.19 11.94
N GLU A 71 -12.93 -7.90 10.93
CA GLU A 71 -12.79 -7.49 9.53
C GLU A 71 -13.42 -6.10 9.28
N GLU A 72 -14.50 -5.77 10.01
CA GLU A 72 -15.17 -4.47 9.95
C GLU A 72 -14.29 -3.34 10.48
N ASP A 73 -13.54 -3.58 11.57
CA ASP A 73 -12.60 -2.59 12.11
C ASP A 73 -11.43 -2.33 11.14
N VAL A 74 -10.91 -3.39 10.52
CA VAL A 74 -9.85 -3.29 9.50
C VAL A 74 -10.33 -2.52 8.27
N ALA A 75 -11.55 -2.83 7.79
CA ALA A 75 -12.15 -2.11 6.67
C ALA A 75 -12.36 -0.63 6.99
N SER A 76 -12.91 -0.33 8.17
CA SER A 76 -13.12 1.03 8.67
C SER A 76 -11.80 1.81 8.78
N PHE A 77 -10.75 1.16 9.30
CA PHE A 77 -9.41 1.73 9.35
C PHE A 77 -8.89 2.09 7.96
N PHE A 78 -9.00 1.17 6.99
CA PHE A 78 -8.55 1.41 5.63
C PHE A 78 -9.30 2.55 4.94
N GLU A 79 -10.62 2.63 5.14
CA GLU A 79 -11.42 3.74 4.60
C GLU A 79 -10.95 5.10 5.14
N ILE A 80 -10.74 5.21 6.46
CA ILE A 80 -10.24 6.43 7.08
C ILE A 80 -8.82 6.73 6.57
N ALA A 81 -7.91 5.76 6.63
CA ALA A 81 -6.51 5.95 6.26
C ALA A 81 -6.29 6.28 4.78
N ASP A 82 -7.18 5.84 3.88
CA ASP A 82 -7.14 6.18 2.46
C ASP A 82 -7.50 7.64 2.20
N ASN A 83 -8.44 8.19 2.97
CA ASN A 83 -8.90 9.58 2.85
C ASN A 83 -7.95 10.57 3.54
N GLU A 84 -7.31 10.13 4.62
CA GLU A 84 -6.34 10.94 5.34
C GLU A 84 -5.03 11.12 4.55
N GLN A 85 -4.48 12.34 4.54
CA GLN A 85 -3.22 12.65 3.84
C GLN A 85 -1.97 12.19 4.63
N VAL A 86 -2.10 11.12 5.40
CA VAL A 86 -1.04 10.59 6.27
C VAL A 86 -0.07 9.74 5.45
N SER A 87 1.23 9.92 5.69
CA SER A 87 2.26 9.14 5.00
C SER A 87 2.18 7.65 5.35
N TYR A 88 2.45 6.76 4.38
CA TYR A 88 2.47 5.31 4.59
C TYR A 88 3.37 4.91 5.77
N ILE A 89 4.58 5.48 5.85
CA ILE A 89 5.56 5.18 6.91
C ILE A 89 5.00 5.56 8.30
N ALA A 90 4.21 6.62 8.40
CA ALA A 90 3.60 7.00 9.67
C ALA A 90 2.53 6.00 10.10
N ILE A 91 1.66 5.57 9.16
CA ILE A 91 0.68 4.52 9.42
C ILE A 91 1.35 3.20 9.84
N GLU A 92 2.40 2.78 9.12
CA GLU A 92 3.18 1.59 9.45
C GLU A 92 3.78 1.68 10.87
N ALA A 93 4.35 2.83 11.23
CA ALA A 93 4.89 3.06 12.56
C ALA A 93 3.82 3.03 13.66
N PHE A 94 2.65 3.63 13.42
CA PHE A 94 1.52 3.60 14.37
C PHE A 94 1.00 2.18 14.58
N LEU A 95 0.77 1.43 13.50
CA LEU A 95 0.35 0.02 13.58
C LEU A 95 1.38 -0.83 14.31
N SER A 96 2.67 -0.65 14.02
CA SER A 96 3.75 -1.36 14.70
C SER A 96 3.80 -1.05 16.20
N ALA A 97 3.54 0.18 16.62
CA ALA A 97 3.50 0.55 18.04
C ALA A 97 2.34 -0.14 18.78
N LEU A 98 1.23 -0.38 18.07
CA LEU A 98 0.05 -1.10 18.57
C LEU A 98 0.18 -2.63 18.48
N GLY A 99 1.26 -3.15 17.90
CA GLY A 99 1.49 -4.60 17.77
C GLY A 99 0.94 -5.22 16.48
N TYR A 100 0.60 -4.41 15.49
CA TYR A 100 0.19 -4.85 14.16
C TYR A 100 1.32 -4.69 13.15
N THR A 101 1.23 -5.41 12.03
CA THR A 101 2.10 -5.19 10.88
C THR A 101 1.33 -5.17 9.58
N LEU A 102 1.81 -4.38 8.63
CA LEU A 102 1.33 -4.41 7.25
C LEU A 102 2.04 -5.52 6.50
N LYS A 103 1.27 -6.39 5.86
CA LYS A 103 1.77 -7.45 4.98
C LYS A 103 1.24 -7.23 3.57
N MET A 104 2.10 -7.46 2.59
CA MET A 104 1.76 -7.48 1.19
C MET A 104 1.43 -8.91 0.79
N ASP A 105 0.23 -9.15 0.29
CA ASP A 105 -0.19 -10.46 -0.22
C ASP A 105 -0.57 -10.35 -1.69
N ALA A 106 -0.13 -11.30 -2.50
CA ALA A 106 -0.51 -11.35 -3.90
C ALA A 106 -1.98 -11.78 -3.98
N ARG A 107 -2.81 -11.02 -4.70
CA ARG A 107 -4.18 -11.47 -4.98
C ARG A 107 -4.10 -12.80 -5.71
N LYS A 108 -4.72 -13.83 -5.13
CA LYS A 108 -5.02 -15.05 -5.88
C LYS A 108 -6.07 -14.66 -6.91
N ASN A 109 -5.70 -14.73 -8.19
CA ASN A 109 -6.69 -14.63 -9.26
C ASN A 109 -7.59 -15.87 -9.14
N GLU A 110 -8.82 -15.68 -8.68
CA GLU A 110 -9.92 -16.63 -8.92
C GLU A 110 -10.42 -16.50 -10.37
#